data_AF-A0A7D5T5T4-F1
#
_entry.id   AF-A0A7D5T5T4-F1
#
_cell.length_a   1.000
_cell.length_b   1.000
_cell.length_c   1.000
_cell.angle_alpha   90.00
_cell.angle_beta   90.00
_cell.angle_gamma   90.00
#
_symmetry.space_group_name_H-M   'P 1'
#
loop_
_entity.id
_entity.type
_entity.pdbx_description
1 polymer ?
#
loop_
_entity_poly.entity_id
_entity_poly.type
_entity_poly.pdbx_seq_one_letter_code
_entity_poly.pdbx_strand_id
1 'polypeptide(L)'
;MSANEKMTVRIEDESDRWRFTCPRGHRDWEPTNHHFWCATCARAEGVDGVFTDLRDKTNGELYARDDVRLVTPAGPYDRDLDRRSSA
;
A
#
# COMPACT_ATOMS: atom_id res chain seq x y z
N MET A 1 24.64 2.23 3.95
CA MET A 1 23.27 2.28 4.49
C MET A 1 22.55 1.10 3.87
N SER A 2 22.45 0.04 4.65
CA SER A 2 22.18 -1.33 4.19
C SER A 2 20.70 -1.53 3.90
N ALA A 3 20.41 -2.15 2.75
CA ALA A 3 19.16 -2.79 2.34
C ALA A 3 17.84 -2.05 2.67
N ASN A 4 17.34 -1.23 1.74
CA ASN A 4 15.93 -1.15 1.33
C ASN A 4 14.92 -1.93 2.20
N GLU A 5 14.67 -1.51 3.45
CA GLU A 5 13.76 -2.17 4.39
C GLU A 5 12.32 -1.80 4.01
N LYS A 6 11.83 -2.37 2.91
CA LYS A 6 10.46 -2.14 2.48
C LYS A 6 9.49 -2.70 3.51
N MET A 7 8.53 -1.89 3.94
CA MET A 7 7.49 -2.30 4.88
C MET A 7 6.64 -3.37 4.21
N THR A 8 6.64 -4.59 4.75
CA THR A 8 5.83 -5.67 4.20
C THR A 8 4.38 -5.49 4.64
N VAL A 9 3.47 -5.45 3.68
CA VAL A 9 2.02 -5.27 3.90
C VAL A 9 1.30 -6.45 3.28
N ARG A 10 0.68 -7.28 4.12
CA ARG A 10 -0.14 -8.41 3.68
C ARG A 10 -1.53 -7.92 3.35
N ILE A 11 -1.83 -7.81 2.06
CA ILE A 11 -3.07 -7.17 1.60
C ILE A 11 -4.31 -8.03 1.81
N GLU A 12 -4.15 -9.32 2.11
CA GLU A 12 -5.25 -10.23 2.47
C GLU A 12 -5.31 -10.49 3.98
N ASP A 13 -4.36 -9.96 4.75
CA ASP A 13 -4.37 -10.06 6.21
C ASP A 13 -5.20 -8.92 6.81
N GLU A 14 -6.14 -9.30 7.66
CA GLU A 14 -7.05 -8.37 8.32
C GLU A 14 -6.28 -7.35 9.17
N SER A 15 -5.25 -7.78 9.90
CA SER A 15 -4.47 -6.94 10.81
C SER A 15 -3.70 -5.87 10.04
N ASP A 16 -3.08 -6.25 8.93
CA ASP A 16 -2.38 -5.29 8.06
C ASP A 16 -3.38 -4.33 7.38
N ARG A 17 -4.55 -4.81 6.96
CA ARG A 17 -5.62 -3.91 6.45
C ARG A 17 -6.18 -2.95 7.50
N TRP A 18 -6.10 -3.30 8.79
CA TRP A 18 -6.47 -2.39 9.88
C TRP A 18 -5.38 -1.35 10.15
N ARG A 19 -4.10 -1.74 10.01
CA ARG A 19 -2.95 -0.87 10.23
C ARG A 19 -2.75 0.13 9.08
N PHE A 20 -2.74 -0.35 7.83
CA PHE A 20 -2.50 0.47 6.66
C PHE A 20 -3.81 0.97 6.06
N THR A 21 -3.91 2.28 5.89
CA THR A 21 -5.12 2.95 5.40
C THR A 21 -4.78 3.93 4.29
N CYS A 22 -5.79 4.39 3.54
CA CYS A 22 -5.57 5.50 2.61
C CYS A 22 -5.15 6.78 3.39
N PRO A 23 -4.62 7.81 2.72
CA PRO A 23 -4.20 9.06 3.38
C PRO A 23 -5.30 9.71 4.23
N ARG A 24 -6.57 9.47 3.86
CA ARG A 24 -7.76 9.94 4.58
C ARG A 24 -8.22 9.01 5.73
N GLY A 25 -7.61 7.84 5.89
CA GLY A 25 -7.88 6.91 6.98
C GLY A 25 -8.89 5.80 6.69
N HIS A 26 -9.30 5.62 5.43
CA HIS A 26 -10.19 4.53 5.02
C HIS A 26 -9.44 3.21 4.86
N ARG A 27 -10.12 2.09 5.12
CA ARG A 27 -9.59 0.72 5.00
C ARG A 27 -9.99 0.03 3.68
N ASP A 28 -10.97 0.59 2.97
CA ASP A 28 -11.47 0.11 1.68
C ASP A 28 -10.56 0.58 0.53
N TRP A 29 -9.27 0.26 0.64
CA TRP A 29 -8.30 0.49 -0.42
C TRP A 29 -7.83 -0.83 -1.02
N GLU A 30 -7.51 -0.79 -2.30
CA GLU A 30 -7.01 -1.90 -3.09
C GLU A 30 -5.72 -1.47 -3.80
N PRO A 31 -4.67 -2.29 -3.77
CA PRO A 31 -3.51 -2.05 -4.60
C PRO A 31 -3.85 -2.34 -6.06
N THR A 32 -3.39 -1.48 -6.96
CA THR A 32 -3.44 -1.60 -8.41
C THR A 32 -2.00 -1.55 -8.94
N ASN A 33 -1.80 -1.69 -10.25
CA ASN A 33 -0.49 -1.55 -10.89
C ASN A 33 0.14 -0.18 -10.55
N HIS A 34 1.15 -0.18 -9.67
CA HIS A 34 1.91 0.99 -9.21
C HIS A 34 1.16 2.07 -8.40
N HIS A 35 -0.12 1.89 -8.06
CA HIS A 35 -0.86 2.84 -7.22
C HIS A 35 -1.87 2.11 -6.35
N PHE A 36 -2.44 2.81 -5.38
CA PHE A 36 -3.55 2.35 -4.57
C PHE A 36 -4.82 3.08 -4.99
N TRP A 37 -5.94 2.39 -4.86
CA TRP A 37 -7.25 2.92 -5.14
C TRP A 37 -8.16 2.72 -3.93
N CYS A 38 -8.86 3.75 -3.48
CA CYS A 38 -9.82 3.65 -2.39
C CYS A 38 -11.24 3.83 -2.92
N ALA A 39 -12.06 2.78 -2.77
CA ALA A 39 -13.46 2.78 -3.20
C ALA A 39 -14.28 3.88 -2.49
N THR A 40 -14.02 4.12 -1.21
CA THR A 40 -14.68 5.19 -0.44
C THR A 40 -14.26 6.57 -0.91
N CYS A 41 -12.99 6.75 -1.32
CA CYS A 41 -12.53 8.02 -1.87
C CYS A 41 -13.09 8.28 -3.27
N ALA A 42 -13.11 7.26 -4.13
CA ALA A 42 -13.64 7.35 -5.48
C ALA A 42 -15.15 7.65 -5.53
N ARG A 43 -15.88 7.29 -4.47
CA ARG A 43 -17.30 7.63 -4.30
C ARG A 43 -17.55 9.05 -3.80
N ALA A 44 -16.54 9.73 -3.26
CA ALA A 44 -16.69 11.08 -2.75
C ALA A 44 -16.55 12.10 -3.88
N GLU A 45 -17.47 13.07 -3.95
CA GLU A 45 -17.38 14.12 -4.96
C GLU A 45 -16.16 15.02 -4.73
N GLY A 46 -15.41 15.29 -5.81
CA GLY A 46 -14.24 16.17 -5.78
C GLY A 46 -12.97 15.55 -5.17
N VAL A 47 -12.93 14.23 -4.94
CA VAL A 47 -11.73 13.54 -4.44
C VAL A 47 -11.29 12.46 -5.41
N ASP A 48 -10.01 12.44 -5.76
CA ASP A 48 -9.42 11.31 -6.49
C ASP A 48 -9.31 10.11 -5.55
N GLY A 49 -9.85 8.97 -6.01
CA GLY A 49 -9.75 7.69 -5.31
C GLY A 49 -8.34 7.09 -5.39
N VAL A 50 -7.51 7.59 -6.30
CA VAL A 50 -6.17 7.09 -6.57
C VAL A 50 -5.12 7.81 -5.72
N PHE A 51 -4.18 7.05 -5.16
CA PHE A 51 -3.08 7.57 -4.35
C PHE A 51 -1.88 6.61 -4.37
N THR A 52 -0.69 7.08 -4.00
CA THR A 52 0.55 6.28 -4.00
C THR A 52 1.05 5.92 -2.62
N ASP A 53 0.46 6.49 -1.57
CA ASP A 53 0.99 6.46 -0.21
C ASP A 53 0.00 5.83 0.77
N LEU A 54 0.44 4.84 1.53
CA LEU A 54 -0.33 4.24 2.61
C LEU A 54 -0.02 4.92 3.92
N ARG A 55 -1.07 5.24 4.67
CA ARG A 55 -0.97 5.74 6.03
C ARG A 55 -0.93 4.57 7.01
N ASP A 56 0.14 4.47 7.78
CA ASP A 56 0.26 3.54 8.89
C ASP A 56 -0.39 4.13 10.14
N LYS A 57 -1.41 3.46 10.69
CA LYS A 57 -2.09 3.89 11.92
C LYS A 57 -1.28 3.65 13.19
N THR A 58 -0.26 2.81 13.16
CA THR A 58 0.58 2.52 14.32
C THR A 58 1.48 3.70 14.67
N ASN A 59 2.09 4.34 13.67
CA ASN A 59 3.00 5.48 13.87
C ASN A 59 2.47 6.80 13.29
N GLY A 60 1.47 6.76 12.41
CA GLY A 60 0.92 7.93 11.73
C GLY A 60 1.66 8.34 10.45
N GLU A 61 2.70 7.61 10.06
CA GLU A 61 3.54 7.91 8.91
C GLU A 61 2.88 7.52 7.58
N LEU A 62 3.34 8.15 6.50
CA LEU A 62 2.96 7.82 5.12
C LEU A 62 4.10 7.05 4.46
N TYR A 63 3.79 5.86 3.96
CA TYR A 63 4.71 5.02 3.22
C TYR A 63 4.34 4.99 1.74
N ALA A 64 5.27 5.40 0.89
CA ALA A 64 5.08 5.36 -0.55
C ALA A 64 5.01 3.92 -1.07
N ARG A 65 4.37 3.74 -2.23
CA ARG A 65 4.23 2.44 -2.90
C ARG A 65 5.57 1.73 -3.12
N ASP A 66 6.64 2.49 -3.38
CA ASP A 66 8.01 1.96 -3.55
C ASP A 66 8.64 1.45 -2.26
N ASP A 67 8.28 2.05 -1.12
CA ASP A 67 8.74 1.68 0.22
C ASP A 67 7.90 0.55 0.85
N VAL A 68 6.80 0.15 0.20
CA VAL A 68 5.91 -0.90 0.65
C VAL A 68 6.02 -2.14 -0.22
N ARG A 69 6.21 -3.29 0.41
CA ARG A 69 6.15 -4.60 -0.24
C ARG A 69 4.81 -5.26 0.00
N LEU A 70 3.97 -5.26 -1.04
CA LEU A 70 2.65 -5.90 -1.00
C LEU A 70 2.78 -7.41 -1.21
N VAL A 71 2.26 -8.18 -0.27
CA VAL A 71 2.28 -9.64 -0.33
C VAL A 71 0.88 -10.22 -0.18
N THR A 72 0.62 -11.28 -0.93
CA THR A 72 -0.53 -12.15 -0.81
C THR A 72 -0.08 -13.54 -0.35
N PRO A 73 -0.97 -14.37 0.22
CA PRO A 73 -0.72 -15.81 0.39
C PRO A 73 -0.19 -16.53 -0.86
N ALA A 74 -0.49 -16.04 -2.07
CA ALA A 74 0.02 -16.60 -3.32
C ALA A 74 1.43 -16.10 -3.72
N GLY A 75 1.95 -15.03 -3.09
CA GLY A 75 3.27 -14.48 -3.38
C GLY A 75 3.31 -12.94 -3.36
N PRO A 76 4.41 -12.32 -3.82
CA PRO A 76 4.46 -10.86 -3.98
C PRO A 76 3.43 -10.40 -5.02
N TYR A 77 2.64 -9.39 -4.65
CA TYR A 77 1.54 -8.88 -5.48
C TYR A 77 2.04 -8.23 -6.77
N ASP A 78 3.17 -7.51 -6.69
CA ASP A 78 3.73 -6.75 -7.79
C ASP A 78 5.13 -7.26 -8.14
N ARG A 79 5.16 -8.14 -9.15
CA ARG A 79 6.39 -8.82 -9.57
C ARG A 79 7.34 -7.90 -10.33
N ASP A 80 6.86 -6.77 -10.85
CA ASP A 80 7.66 -5.82 -11.63
C ASP A 80 8.44 -4.85 -10.72
N LEU A 81 7.82 -4.36 -9.64
CA LEU A 81 8.52 -3.55 -8.61
C LEU A 81 9.48 -4.38 -7.74
N ASP A 82 9.16 -5.64 -7.47
CA ASP A 82 10.01 -6.53 -6.65
C ASP A 82 11.18 -7.16 -7.44
N ARG A 83 11.27 -6.93 -8.76
CA ARG A 83 12.37 -7.45 -9.59
C ARG A 83 13.63 -6.60 -9.55
N ARG A 84 13.56 -5.35 -9.07
CA ARG A 84 14.71 -4.43 -9.09
C ARG A 84 15.44 -4.36 -7.75
N SER A 85 15.99 -5.50 -7.34
CA SER A 85 17.10 -5.59 -6.40
C SER A 85 18.17 -6.51 -7.01
N SER A 86 18.72 -6.08 -8.14
CA SER A 86 19.85 -6.77 -8.80
C SER A 86 20.67 -5.71 -9.53
N ALA A 87 21.58 -5.07 -8.80
CA ALA A 87 22.78 -4.44 -9.33
C ALA A 87 23.85 -4.50 -8.26
#